data_AF-A0A2D5UHA8-F1
#
_entry.id   AF-A0A2D5UHA8-F1
#
_cell.length_a   1.000
_cell.length_b   1.000
_cell.length_c   1.000
_cell.angle_alpha   90.00
_cell.angle_beta   90.00
_cell.angle_gamma   90.00
#
_symmetry.space_group_name_H-M   'P 1'
#
loop_
_entity.id
_entity.type
_entity.pdbx_description
1 polymer ?
#
loop_
_entity_poly.entity_id
_entity_poly.type
_entity_poly.pdbx_seq_one_letter_code
_entity_poly.pdbx_strand_id
1 'polypeptide(L)'
;MEDILIKNPQFYSVWTSWELNAIDPNFNEENGRERYTYYREGDELLYQAEILEVGELNLGGIYYDIKNNPREVLTEPYLYSYTDQQENQILESSIAIPLMDNGVFIGLTGSDVELDRFHDIVENINPFKGSYASMISAKGVIISHPDSTLENTSIYDTEFSKFANLDIEGMVNSGKAFSFTETTDGTNKLFISFAPFKPGVSSDTWYIIIIVPSDVILQKADRTFTISVLVGFVGILLLALLIWFIARRISKPLIKTTKILNQLSTGDIENIDVFEIKTHDELSEMALALKKLSHSLKVNAEFALNIGKGKLDEKYNPLSDSDVLGNALLQMRKNLLELRNTNERNQWMQTSIVRISELLQGEKTITDLGNQLLISLAAILDIQIATIFSNNNEVLELTSSYSSNLDKSNAPKFKVGQGLIGQAAFE
;
A
#
# COMPACT_ATOMS: atom_id res chain seq x y z
N MET A 1 -25.76 71.57 19.95
CA MET A 1 -25.26 70.87 18.75
C MET A 1 -23.75 70.83 18.77
N GLU A 2 -23.08 71.98 18.90
CA GLU A 2 -21.62 72.08 19.08
C GLU A 2 -21.04 71.09 20.11
N ASP A 3 -21.54 71.09 21.35
CA ASP A 3 -21.12 70.14 22.40
C ASP A 3 -21.26 68.66 22.01
N ILE A 4 -22.28 68.34 21.20
CA ILE A 4 -22.53 66.96 20.75
C ILE A 4 -21.44 66.58 19.75
N LEU A 5 -21.17 67.46 18.78
CA LEU A 5 -20.13 67.24 17.79
C LEU A 5 -18.74 67.12 18.46
N ILE A 6 -18.43 67.98 19.45
CA ILE A 6 -17.18 67.91 20.23
C ILE A 6 -17.03 66.57 20.96
N LYS A 7 -18.10 66.09 21.62
CA LYS A 7 -18.06 64.83 22.38
C LYS A 7 -18.08 63.58 21.51
N ASN A 8 -18.44 63.71 20.23
CA ASN A 8 -18.60 62.60 19.29
C ASN A 8 -17.77 62.85 18.04
N PRO A 9 -16.44 62.59 18.08
CA PRO A 9 -15.56 62.80 16.95
C PRO A 9 -15.90 61.94 15.72
N GLN A 10 -16.72 60.90 15.89
CA GLN A 10 -17.21 60.06 14.80
C GLN A 10 -18.25 60.74 13.89
N PHE A 11 -18.81 61.86 14.33
CA PHE A 11 -19.75 62.66 13.55
C PHE A 11 -18.99 63.75 12.81
N TYR A 12 -19.28 63.87 11.51
CA TYR A 12 -18.77 64.94 10.67
C TYR A 12 -19.57 66.23 10.92
N SER A 13 -20.89 66.10 11.07
CA SER A 13 -21.77 67.22 11.36
C SER A 13 -22.87 66.84 12.36
N VAL A 14 -23.47 67.86 12.99
CA VAL A 14 -24.73 67.75 13.73
C VAL A 14 -25.62 68.90 13.31
N TRP A 15 -26.84 68.58 12.89
CA TRP A 15 -27.77 69.55 12.34
C TRP A 15 -29.19 69.41 12.90
N THR A 16 -29.93 70.50 12.78
CA THR A 16 -31.36 70.53 13.04
C THR A 16 -32.04 71.39 11.99
N SER A 17 -33.20 70.98 11.52
CA SER A 17 -33.98 71.65 10.49
C SER A 17 -35.40 71.81 11.00
N TRP A 18 -35.82 73.04 11.24
CA TRP A 18 -37.12 73.37 11.83
C TRP A 18 -38.07 73.87 10.77
N GLU A 19 -39.32 73.46 10.81
CA GLU A 19 -40.38 74.09 10.01
C GLU A 19 -40.50 75.56 10.41
N LEU A 20 -40.46 76.48 9.45
CA LEU A 20 -40.58 77.92 9.73
C LEU A 20 -41.92 78.23 10.42
N ASN A 21 -43.00 77.54 10.02
CA ASN A 21 -44.30 77.61 10.69
C ASN A 21 -44.28 77.16 12.17
N ALA A 22 -43.29 76.36 12.58
CA ALA A 22 -43.16 75.91 13.97
C ALA A 22 -42.36 76.89 14.84
N ILE A 23 -41.47 77.70 14.24
CA ILE A 23 -40.57 78.61 14.98
C ILE A 23 -40.90 80.11 14.80
N ASP A 24 -41.57 80.49 13.72
CA ASP A 24 -42.07 81.84 13.48
C ASP A 24 -43.60 81.83 13.26
N PRO A 25 -44.39 82.23 14.27
CA PRO A 25 -45.86 82.31 14.16
C PRO A 25 -46.38 83.30 13.10
N ASN A 26 -45.52 84.18 12.58
CA ASN A 26 -45.89 85.16 11.53
C ASN A 26 -45.51 84.69 10.13
N PHE A 27 -44.92 83.51 9.98
CA PHE A 27 -44.61 82.93 8.68
C PHE A 27 -45.90 82.54 7.96
N ASN A 28 -46.06 83.00 6.72
CA ASN A 28 -47.33 82.87 5.96
C ASN A 28 -47.17 82.12 4.63
N GLU A 29 -45.99 81.57 4.33
CA GLU A 29 -45.78 80.75 3.14
C GLU A 29 -46.19 79.29 3.38
N GLU A 30 -46.49 78.57 2.30
CA GLU A 30 -46.94 77.17 2.36
C GLU A 30 -45.87 76.22 2.90
N ASN A 31 -44.60 76.56 2.67
CA ASN A 31 -43.45 75.74 3.01
C ASN A 31 -42.21 76.60 3.28
N GLY A 32 -41.33 76.04 4.10
CA GLY A 32 -40.03 76.63 4.40
C GLY A 32 -39.48 76.05 5.68
N ARG A 33 -38.17 75.87 5.71
CA ARG A 33 -37.46 75.37 6.88
C ARG A 33 -36.18 76.13 7.11
N GLU A 34 -35.82 76.29 8.38
CA GLU A 34 -34.53 76.84 8.78
C GLU A 34 -33.64 75.71 9.27
N ARG A 35 -32.47 75.54 8.65
CA ARG A 35 -31.48 74.53 9.00
C ARG A 35 -30.30 75.19 9.70
N TYR A 36 -29.90 74.61 10.82
CA TYR A 36 -28.73 74.98 11.59
C TYR A 36 -27.79 73.78 11.62
N THR A 37 -26.54 73.98 11.20
CA THR A 37 -25.55 72.91 11.07
C THR A 37 -24.26 73.33 11.75
N TYR A 38 -23.74 72.46 12.62
CA TYR A 38 -22.34 72.48 13.02
C TYR A 38 -21.63 71.36 12.27
N TYR A 39 -20.50 71.64 11.63
CA TYR A 39 -19.74 70.65 10.87
C TYR A 39 -18.24 70.84 11.06
N ARG A 40 -17.48 69.81 10.70
CA ARG A 40 -16.02 69.82 10.73
C ARG A 40 -15.47 70.20 9.37
N GLU A 41 -14.41 71.00 9.35
CA GLU A 41 -13.57 71.19 8.17
C GLU A 41 -12.11 71.15 8.62
N GLY A 42 -11.45 70.02 8.35
CA GLY A 42 -10.15 69.73 8.97
C GLY A 42 -10.25 69.70 10.51
N ASP A 43 -9.41 70.49 11.18
CA ASP A 43 -9.38 70.59 12.65
C ASP A 43 -10.36 71.64 13.21
N GLU A 44 -11.06 72.38 12.35
CA GLU A 44 -11.96 73.46 12.75
C GLU A 44 -13.43 73.02 12.83
N LEU A 45 -14.17 73.65 13.74
CA LEU A 45 -15.62 73.51 13.86
C LEU A 45 -16.29 74.76 13.31
N LEU A 46 -17.11 74.58 12.28
CA LEU A 46 -17.81 75.65 11.58
C LEU A 46 -19.32 75.56 11.84
N TYR A 47 -19.99 76.69 11.67
CA TYR A 47 -21.41 76.84 11.85
C TYR A 47 -22.04 77.52 10.65
N GLN A 48 -23.18 77.00 10.22
CA GLN A 48 -23.96 77.55 9.12
C GLN A 48 -25.45 77.52 9.48
N ALA A 49 -26.17 78.56 9.07
CA ALA A 49 -27.61 78.66 9.15
C ALA A 49 -28.18 79.03 7.79
N GLU A 50 -29.23 78.32 7.36
CA GLU A 50 -29.79 78.43 6.01
C GLU A 50 -31.31 78.36 6.05
N ILE A 51 -31.95 79.13 5.17
CA ILE A 51 -33.37 78.99 4.88
C ILE A 51 -33.50 78.18 3.60
N LEU A 52 -34.19 77.05 3.67
CA LEU A 52 -34.34 76.08 2.58
C LEU A 52 -35.81 75.92 2.21
N GLU A 53 -36.04 75.54 0.95
CA GLU A 53 -37.35 75.08 0.44
C GLU A 53 -38.48 76.06 0.75
N VAL A 54 -38.23 77.36 0.59
CA VAL A 54 -39.27 78.41 0.56
C VAL A 54 -39.74 78.56 -0.89
N GLY A 55 -41.02 78.33 -1.15
CA GLY A 55 -41.57 78.30 -2.51
C GLY A 55 -41.43 76.93 -3.17
N GLU A 56 -40.33 76.66 -3.88
CA GLU A 56 -40.17 75.39 -4.60
C GLU A 56 -39.92 74.20 -3.65
N LEU A 57 -40.70 73.13 -3.83
CA LEU A 57 -40.71 71.94 -2.98
C LEU A 57 -39.86 70.82 -3.58
N ASN A 58 -38.91 70.29 -2.79
CA ASN A 58 -38.24 69.04 -3.12
C ASN A 58 -39.01 67.84 -2.55
N LEU A 59 -40.14 67.49 -3.16
CA LEU A 59 -41.01 66.40 -2.70
C LEU A 59 -40.35 65.02 -2.72
N GLY A 60 -39.26 64.85 -3.50
CA GLY A 60 -38.48 63.60 -3.54
C GLY A 60 -37.34 63.54 -2.52
N GLY A 61 -37.10 64.63 -1.78
CA GLY A 61 -36.02 64.72 -0.81
C GLY A 61 -36.31 63.95 0.47
N ILE A 62 -35.24 63.55 1.16
CA ILE A 62 -35.31 62.83 2.44
C ILE A 62 -36.12 63.59 3.51
N TYR A 63 -36.09 64.92 3.47
CA TYR A 63 -36.84 65.76 4.41
C TYR A 63 -38.35 65.51 4.32
N TYR A 64 -38.91 65.54 3.11
CA TYR A 64 -40.33 65.31 2.88
C TYR A 64 -40.73 63.85 3.07
N ASP A 65 -39.85 62.90 2.77
CA ASP A 65 -40.05 61.49 3.08
C ASP A 65 -40.26 61.27 4.60
N ILE A 66 -39.38 61.84 5.44
CA ILE A 66 -39.50 61.73 6.89
C ILE A 66 -40.66 62.57 7.42
N LYS A 67 -40.94 63.76 6.85
CA LYS A 67 -42.10 64.58 7.23
C LYS A 67 -43.42 63.84 7.03
N ASN A 68 -43.57 63.14 5.90
CA ASN A 68 -44.79 62.39 5.57
C ASN A 68 -44.87 61.03 6.28
N ASN A 69 -43.72 60.43 6.58
CA ASN A 69 -43.62 59.15 7.29
C ASN A 69 -42.58 59.24 8.44
N PRO A 70 -42.96 59.85 9.59
CA PRO A 70 -42.03 60.12 10.68
C PRO A 70 -41.42 58.83 11.25
N ARG A 71 -40.13 58.63 10.96
CA ARG A 71 -39.30 57.53 11.47
C ARG A 71 -37.84 57.94 11.47
N GLU A 72 -37.04 57.29 12.32
CA GLU A 72 -35.58 57.38 12.21
C GLU A 72 -35.14 56.76 10.88
N VAL A 73 -34.29 57.47 10.13
CA VAL A 73 -33.74 57.01 8.85
C VAL A 73 -32.23 57.16 8.88
N LEU A 74 -31.55 56.15 8.37
CA LEU A 74 -30.19 56.28 7.90
C LEU A 74 -30.23 56.42 6.38
N THR A 75 -29.69 57.50 5.84
CA THR A 75 -29.76 57.72 4.39
C THR A 75 -28.85 56.75 3.65
N GLU A 76 -29.17 56.52 2.38
CA GLU A 76 -28.20 55.99 1.45
C GLU A 76 -26.98 56.92 1.36
N PRO A 77 -25.78 56.40 1.06
CA PRO A 77 -24.60 57.22 0.81
C PRO A 77 -24.86 58.32 -0.23
N TYR A 78 -24.42 59.54 0.03
CA TYR A 78 -24.48 60.64 -0.93
C TYR A 78 -23.27 61.56 -0.78
N LEU A 79 -22.93 62.23 -1.88
CA LEU A 79 -21.87 63.24 -1.87
C LEU A 79 -22.44 64.58 -1.41
N TYR A 80 -21.77 65.21 -0.45
CA TYR A 80 -22.17 66.50 0.09
C TYR A 80 -20.99 67.42 0.36
N SER A 81 -21.18 68.72 0.14
CA SER A 81 -20.19 69.75 0.45
C SER A 81 -20.86 70.82 1.33
N TYR A 82 -20.27 71.08 2.50
CA TYR A 82 -20.73 72.11 3.43
C TYR A 82 -20.23 73.52 3.07
N THR A 83 -19.27 73.62 2.15
CA THR A 83 -18.69 74.88 1.69
C THR A 83 -19.18 75.31 0.30
N ASP A 84 -20.12 74.55 -0.27
CA ASP A 84 -20.59 74.67 -1.66
C ASP A 84 -19.49 74.50 -2.73
N GLN A 85 -18.31 73.99 -2.34
CA GLN A 85 -17.21 73.69 -3.25
C GLN A 85 -17.19 72.21 -3.59
N GLN A 86 -17.15 71.89 -4.90
CA GLN A 86 -17.17 70.50 -5.37
C GLN A 86 -15.94 69.70 -4.91
N GLU A 87 -14.80 70.37 -4.74
CA GLU A 87 -13.55 69.76 -4.27
C GLU A 87 -13.62 69.29 -2.79
N ASN A 88 -14.55 69.85 -2.00
CA ASN A 88 -14.76 69.50 -0.59
C ASN A 88 -15.92 68.52 -0.42
N GLN A 89 -16.38 67.85 -1.50
CA GLN A 89 -17.41 66.83 -1.38
C GLN A 89 -16.87 65.62 -0.63
N ILE A 90 -17.60 65.22 0.41
CA ILE A 90 -17.36 63.98 1.13
C ILE A 90 -18.50 63.00 0.88
N LEU A 91 -18.17 61.71 0.87
CA LEU A 91 -19.17 60.66 0.85
C LEU A 91 -19.66 60.44 2.28
N GLU A 92 -20.92 60.77 2.55
CA GLU A 92 -21.51 60.70 3.88
C GLU A 92 -22.87 59.99 3.88
N SER A 93 -23.34 59.66 5.09
CA SER A 93 -24.70 59.21 5.34
C SER A 93 -25.23 59.92 6.59
N SER A 94 -26.49 60.35 6.53
CA SER A 94 -27.15 61.04 7.63
C SER A 94 -27.98 60.09 8.47
N ILE A 95 -27.82 60.18 9.79
CA ILE A 95 -28.79 59.67 10.74
C ILE A 95 -29.78 60.80 11.00
N ALA A 96 -31.03 60.66 10.56
CA ALA A 96 -32.07 61.67 10.68
C ALA A 96 -33.23 61.17 11.54
N ILE A 97 -33.64 61.98 12.52
CA ILE A 97 -34.70 61.69 13.47
C ILE A 97 -35.75 62.81 13.40
N PRO A 98 -37.06 62.48 13.28
CA PRO A 98 -38.12 63.47 13.28
C PRO A 98 -38.34 64.09 14.66
N LEU A 99 -38.49 65.41 14.68
CA LEU A 99 -38.92 66.17 15.84
C LEU A 99 -40.44 66.30 15.80
N MET A 100 -41.10 65.84 16.87
CA MET A 100 -42.55 65.81 16.98
C MET A 100 -43.00 66.61 18.21
N ASP A 101 -43.97 67.51 18.04
CA ASP A 101 -44.68 68.17 19.12
C ASP A 101 -46.17 67.83 19.07
N ASN A 102 -46.69 67.22 20.14
CA ASN A 102 -48.09 66.77 20.23
C ASN A 102 -48.60 65.95 19.02
N GLY A 103 -47.71 65.16 18.39
CA GLY A 103 -48.03 64.35 17.21
C GLY A 103 -47.93 65.10 15.87
N VAL A 104 -47.54 66.38 15.88
CA VAL A 104 -47.28 67.20 14.71
C VAL A 104 -45.77 67.22 14.42
N PHE A 105 -45.40 67.03 13.16
CA PHE A 105 -44.02 67.17 12.72
C PHE A 105 -43.60 68.65 12.75
N ILE A 106 -42.52 68.95 13.47
CA ILE A 106 -42.00 70.32 13.63
C ILE A 106 -40.59 70.51 13.07
N GLY A 107 -39.96 69.42 12.61
CA GLY A 107 -38.64 69.47 12.00
C GLY A 107 -37.90 68.13 12.07
N LEU A 108 -36.62 68.17 11.73
CA LEU A 108 -35.67 67.06 11.83
C LEU A 108 -34.47 67.47 12.67
N THR A 109 -33.82 66.48 13.27
CA THR A 109 -32.45 66.62 13.73
C THR A 109 -31.66 65.41 13.29
N GLY A 110 -30.37 65.59 13.07
CA GLY A 110 -29.54 64.52 12.61
C GLY A 110 -28.06 64.80 12.76
N SER A 111 -27.30 63.83 12.32
CA SER A 111 -25.85 63.88 12.30
C SER A 111 -25.34 63.13 11.10
N ASP A 112 -24.36 63.71 10.43
CA ASP A 112 -23.76 63.12 9.26
C ASP A 112 -22.49 62.37 9.64
N VAL A 113 -22.36 61.17 9.09
CA VAL A 113 -21.23 60.28 9.27
C VAL A 113 -20.50 60.18 7.94
N GLU A 114 -19.27 60.67 7.91
CA GLU A 114 -18.37 60.45 6.79
C GLU A 114 -18.09 58.96 6.64
N LEU A 115 -18.20 58.43 5.42
CA LEU A 115 -18.12 57.00 5.14
C LEU A 115 -16.69 56.50 4.93
N ASP A 116 -15.76 57.40 4.61
CA ASP A 116 -14.32 57.08 4.45
C ASP A 116 -13.73 56.43 5.72
N ARG A 117 -14.24 56.78 6.90
CA ARG A 117 -13.85 56.15 8.18
C ARG A 117 -14.03 54.63 8.21
N PHE A 118 -14.89 54.07 7.36
CA PHE A 118 -15.11 52.63 7.27
C PHE A 118 -14.05 51.94 6.40
N HIS A 119 -13.29 52.70 5.59
CA HIS A 119 -12.20 52.20 4.76
C HIS A 119 -11.18 51.41 5.58
N ASP A 120 -10.61 52.02 6.62
CA ASP A 120 -9.66 51.36 7.52
C ASP A 120 -10.24 50.12 8.18
N ILE A 121 -11.53 50.16 8.56
CA ILE A 121 -12.20 49.02 9.20
C ILE A 121 -12.29 47.85 8.22
N VAL A 122 -12.71 48.12 6.98
CA VAL A 122 -12.89 47.12 5.93
C VAL A 122 -11.54 46.58 5.45
N GLU A 123 -10.54 47.43 5.26
CA GLU A 123 -9.19 47.03 4.84
C GLU A 123 -8.53 46.07 5.85
N ASN A 124 -8.79 46.27 7.15
CA ASN A 124 -8.29 45.39 8.20
C ASN A 124 -9.03 44.03 8.30
N ILE A 125 -10.15 43.84 7.59
CA ILE A 125 -10.86 42.55 7.55
C ILE A 125 -10.23 41.66 6.47
N ASN A 126 -9.18 40.94 6.86
CA ASN A 126 -8.45 40.03 5.97
C ASN A 126 -8.23 38.65 6.61
N PRO A 127 -9.28 37.81 6.75
CA PRO A 127 -9.19 36.52 7.44
C PRO A 127 -8.29 35.49 6.75
N PHE A 128 -8.07 35.62 5.44
CA PHE A 128 -7.25 34.70 4.64
C PHE A 128 -6.39 35.48 3.65
N LYS A 129 -5.18 34.98 3.33
CA LYS A 129 -4.34 35.65 2.33
C LYS A 129 -5.08 35.84 1.00
N GLY A 130 -5.13 37.06 0.49
CA GLY A 130 -5.82 37.38 -0.77
C GLY A 130 -7.34 37.49 -0.63
N SER A 131 -7.88 37.38 0.58
CA SER A 131 -9.24 37.81 0.87
C SER A 131 -9.30 39.32 1.02
N TYR A 132 -10.48 39.87 0.77
CA TYR A 132 -10.78 41.27 1.07
C TYR A 132 -12.23 41.39 1.52
N ALA A 133 -12.53 42.48 2.21
CA ALA A 133 -13.89 42.83 2.57
C ALA A 133 -14.37 44.04 1.78
N SER A 134 -15.69 44.20 1.71
CA SER A 134 -16.37 45.37 1.16
C SER A 134 -17.62 45.66 2.00
N MET A 135 -18.11 46.89 1.99
CA MET A 135 -19.34 47.27 2.68
C MET A 135 -20.32 47.89 1.70
N ILE A 136 -21.59 47.48 1.80
CA ILE A 136 -22.67 48.04 0.98
C ILE A 136 -23.86 48.50 1.82
N SER A 137 -24.55 49.51 1.31
CA SER A 137 -25.80 50.02 1.87
C SER A 137 -26.98 49.07 1.58
N ALA A 138 -28.17 49.43 2.06
CA ALA A 138 -29.38 48.64 1.84
C ALA A 138 -29.82 48.59 0.37
N LYS A 139 -29.51 49.63 -0.42
CA LYS A 139 -29.73 49.63 -1.88
C LYS A 139 -28.54 49.11 -2.67
N GLY A 140 -27.51 48.56 -2.02
CA GLY A 140 -26.34 48.02 -2.70
C GLY A 140 -25.33 49.07 -3.17
N VAL A 141 -25.36 50.29 -2.64
CA VAL A 141 -24.32 51.29 -2.89
C VAL A 141 -23.07 50.88 -2.11
N ILE A 142 -21.91 50.88 -2.77
CA ILE A 142 -20.64 50.55 -2.15
C ILE A 142 -20.22 51.71 -1.25
N ILE A 143 -20.16 51.42 0.05
CA ILE A 143 -19.75 52.33 1.11
C ILE A 143 -18.22 52.35 1.24
N SER A 144 -17.60 51.17 1.16
CA SER A 144 -16.16 51.02 1.30
C SER A 144 -15.68 49.78 0.56
N HIS A 145 -14.58 49.94 -0.18
CA HIS A 145 -13.97 48.87 -0.96
C HIS A 145 -12.44 49.05 -1.04
N PRO A 146 -11.63 47.98 -1.11
CA PRO A 146 -10.16 48.09 -1.22
C PRO A 146 -9.70 48.86 -2.46
N ASP A 147 -10.50 48.78 -3.53
CA ASP A 147 -10.42 49.69 -4.67
C ASP A 147 -11.42 50.83 -4.45
N SER A 148 -10.91 51.98 -4.01
CA SER A 148 -11.71 53.17 -3.70
C SER A 148 -12.42 53.76 -4.92
N THR A 149 -12.02 53.39 -6.14
CA THR A 149 -12.71 53.85 -7.36
C THR A 149 -14.12 53.27 -7.51
N LEU A 150 -14.43 52.20 -6.77
CA LEU A 150 -15.75 51.57 -6.74
C LEU A 150 -16.67 52.15 -5.65
N GLU A 151 -16.16 52.97 -4.74
CA GLU A 151 -16.99 53.61 -3.72
C GLU A 151 -18.00 54.56 -4.37
N ASN A 152 -19.18 54.68 -3.74
CA ASN A 152 -20.32 55.43 -4.27
C ASN A 152 -20.87 54.90 -5.62
N THR A 153 -20.54 53.66 -6.01
CA THR A 153 -21.14 52.97 -7.16
C THR A 153 -22.08 51.86 -6.69
N SER A 154 -22.92 51.36 -7.60
CA SER A 154 -23.81 50.23 -7.33
C SER A 154 -23.04 48.91 -7.44
N ILE A 155 -23.14 48.04 -6.43
CA ILE A 155 -22.60 46.67 -6.51
C ILE A 155 -23.17 45.89 -7.69
N TYR A 156 -24.40 46.20 -8.10
CA TYR A 156 -25.08 45.54 -9.21
C TYR A 156 -24.51 45.93 -10.59
N ASP A 157 -23.62 46.91 -10.65
CA ASP A 157 -22.90 47.33 -11.88
C ASP A 157 -21.45 46.80 -11.93
N THR A 158 -21.03 46.05 -10.90
CA THR A 158 -19.66 45.53 -10.78
C THR A 158 -19.52 44.11 -11.34
N GLU A 159 -18.44 43.38 -10.99
CA GLU A 159 -18.29 41.96 -11.34
C GLU A 159 -19.45 41.07 -10.87
N PHE A 160 -20.16 41.49 -9.81
CA PHE A 160 -21.33 40.81 -9.29
C PHE A 160 -22.49 40.76 -10.30
N SER A 161 -22.57 41.73 -11.23
CA SER A 161 -23.55 41.73 -12.34
C SER A 161 -23.38 40.55 -13.29
N LYS A 162 -22.18 39.97 -13.35
CA LYS A 162 -21.82 38.89 -14.28
C LYS A 162 -22.21 37.51 -13.74
N PHE A 163 -22.65 37.41 -12.48
CA PHE A 163 -23.08 36.16 -11.85
C PHE A 163 -24.49 35.78 -12.33
N ALA A 164 -24.57 35.31 -13.57
CA ALA A 164 -25.81 35.14 -14.35
C ALA A 164 -26.92 34.29 -13.71
N ASN A 165 -26.63 33.53 -12.65
CA ASN A 165 -27.58 32.65 -11.97
C ASN A 165 -27.95 33.12 -10.55
N LEU A 166 -27.52 34.30 -10.13
CA LEU A 166 -27.74 34.81 -8.76
C LEU A 166 -28.48 36.15 -8.79
N ASP A 167 -29.63 36.18 -8.13
CA ASP A 167 -30.40 37.40 -7.87
C ASP A 167 -29.83 38.11 -6.63
N ILE A 168 -28.67 38.74 -6.77
CA ILE A 168 -27.98 39.41 -5.65
C ILE A 168 -28.85 40.52 -5.07
N GLU A 169 -29.55 41.28 -5.91
CA GLU A 169 -30.46 42.35 -5.48
C GLU A 169 -31.62 41.79 -4.64
N GLY A 170 -32.28 40.73 -5.09
CA GLY A 170 -33.33 40.04 -4.32
C GLY A 170 -32.80 39.45 -3.01
N MET A 171 -31.56 38.96 -2.99
CA MET A 171 -30.92 38.44 -1.78
C MET A 171 -30.57 39.53 -0.77
N VAL A 172 -30.04 40.68 -1.21
CA VAL A 172 -29.79 41.87 -0.36
C VAL A 172 -31.12 42.41 0.19
N ASN A 173 -32.15 42.52 -0.66
CA ASN A 173 -33.49 42.96 -0.25
C ASN A 173 -34.15 42.01 0.76
N SER A 174 -33.69 40.76 0.88
CA SER A 174 -34.19 39.83 1.90
C SER A 174 -33.77 40.18 3.33
N GLY A 175 -32.71 40.99 3.50
CA GLY A 175 -32.15 41.37 4.79
C GLY A 175 -31.51 40.22 5.58
N LYS A 176 -31.24 39.07 4.93
CA LYS A 176 -30.64 37.87 5.55
C LYS A 176 -29.19 37.69 5.13
N ALA A 177 -28.45 36.91 5.93
CA ALA A 177 -27.12 36.46 5.57
C ALA A 177 -27.18 35.42 4.44
N PHE A 178 -26.25 35.49 3.51
CA PHE A 178 -26.11 34.51 2.44
C PHE A 178 -24.66 34.39 1.99
N SER A 179 -24.33 33.25 1.41
CA SER A 179 -23.02 33.00 0.84
C SER A 179 -23.13 32.11 -0.37
N PHE A 180 -22.25 32.28 -1.33
CA PHE A 180 -22.19 31.48 -2.54
C PHE A 180 -20.75 31.33 -3.01
N THR A 181 -20.55 30.53 -4.04
CA THR A 181 -19.24 30.33 -4.63
C THR A 181 -19.36 30.52 -6.13
N GLU A 182 -18.55 31.42 -6.67
CA GLU A 182 -18.59 31.76 -8.08
C GLU A 182 -17.21 31.74 -8.71
N THR A 183 -17.16 31.62 -10.04
CA THR A 183 -15.89 31.61 -10.78
C THR A 183 -15.71 32.91 -11.53
N THR A 184 -14.69 33.70 -11.16
CA THR A 184 -14.25 34.87 -11.91
C THR A 184 -13.25 34.45 -12.98
N ASP A 185 -13.37 35.06 -14.17
CA ASP A 185 -12.46 34.88 -15.31
C ASP A 185 -12.20 33.41 -15.70
N GLY A 186 -13.19 32.54 -15.48
CA GLY A 186 -13.17 31.11 -15.84
C GLY A 186 -12.19 30.22 -15.07
N THR A 187 -11.39 30.78 -14.15
CA THR A 187 -10.32 30.04 -13.46
C THR A 187 -10.28 30.26 -11.95
N ASN A 188 -10.64 31.46 -11.48
CA ASN A 188 -10.53 31.81 -10.07
C ASN A 188 -11.86 31.59 -9.37
N LYS A 189 -11.92 30.60 -8.49
CA LYS A 189 -13.14 30.31 -7.72
C LYS A 189 -13.12 31.11 -6.42
N LEU A 190 -14.12 31.96 -6.20
CA LEU A 190 -14.26 32.81 -5.03
C LEU A 190 -15.41 32.33 -4.16
N PHE A 191 -15.19 32.22 -2.85
CA PHE A 191 -16.25 32.11 -1.85
C PHE A 191 -16.61 33.51 -1.38
N ILE A 192 -17.87 33.89 -1.52
CA ILE A 192 -18.37 35.23 -1.21
C ILE A 192 -19.45 35.10 -0.13
N SER A 193 -19.33 35.88 0.94
CA SER A 193 -20.28 35.88 2.06
C SER A 193 -20.76 37.29 2.36
N PHE A 194 -22.08 37.45 2.46
CA PHE A 194 -22.78 38.67 2.83
C PHE A 194 -23.31 38.53 4.27
N ALA A 195 -22.81 39.37 5.17
CA ALA A 195 -23.23 39.43 6.56
C ALA A 195 -24.05 40.72 6.80
N PRO A 196 -25.36 40.60 7.09
CA PRO A 196 -26.22 41.75 7.32
C PRO A 196 -25.95 42.36 8.69
N PHE A 197 -26.05 43.67 8.78
CA PHE A 197 -26.10 44.41 10.04
C PHE A 197 -27.05 45.60 9.90
N LYS A 198 -27.63 46.01 11.03
CA LYS A 198 -28.51 47.18 11.09
C LYS A 198 -27.79 48.31 11.82
N PRO A 199 -27.41 49.38 11.13
CA PRO A 199 -26.84 50.56 11.78
C PRO A 199 -27.94 51.30 12.56
N GLY A 200 -27.76 51.43 13.88
CA GLY A 200 -28.68 52.17 14.75
C GLY A 200 -30.04 51.50 14.91
N VAL A 201 -31.12 52.29 14.90
CA VAL A 201 -32.51 51.83 15.03
C VAL A 201 -33.22 51.77 13.67
N SER A 202 -32.50 52.04 12.58
CA SER A 202 -33.03 51.99 11.21
C SER A 202 -33.59 50.61 10.86
N SER A 203 -34.65 50.58 10.04
CA SER A 203 -35.18 49.36 9.44
C SER A 203 -34.22 48.73 8.42
N ASP A 204 -33.36 49.55 7.84
CA ASP A 204 -32.55 49.22 6.67
C ASP A 204 -31.36 48.35 7.05
N THR A 205 -31.03 47.39 6.19
CA THR A 205 -30.01 46.39 6.44
C THR A 205 -28.82 46.63 5.52
N TRP A 206 -27.69 46.98 6.10
CA TRP A 206 -26.42 47.09 5.38
C TRP A 206 -25.67 45.77 5.45
N TYR A 207 -24.67 45.60 4.60
CA TYR A 207 -23.93 44.35 4.51
C TYR A 207 -22.42 44.57 4.56
N ILE A 208 -21.73 43.70 5.30
CA ILE A 208 -20.30 43.46 5.12
C ILE A 208 -20.16 42.22 4.24
N ILE A 209 -19.38 42.35 3.18
CA ILE A 209 -19.10 41.31 2.21
C ILE A 209 -17.67 40.86 2.43
N ILE A 210 -17.43 39.55 2.51
CA ILE A 210 -16.09 38.99 2.55
C ILE A 210 -15.92 38.10 1.33
N ILE A 211 -14.87 38.36 0.56
CA ILE A 211 -14.52 37.65 -0.66
C ILE A 211 -13.23 36.88 -0.38
N VAL A 212 -13.26 35.56 -0.54
CA VAL A 212 -12.12 34.68 -0.24
C VAL A 212 -11.80 33.78 -1.45
N PRO A 213 -10.55 33.76 -1.94
CA PRO A 213 -10.13 32.79 -2.92
C PRO A 213 -10.26 31.34 -2.41
N SER A 214 -10.95 30.48 -3.16
CA SER A 214 -11.23 29.10 -2.74
C SER A 214 -9.98 28.24 -2.68
N ASP A 215 -8.98 28.52 -3.51
CA ASP A 215 -7.67 27.87 -3.49
C ASP A 215 -6.95 28.09 -2.15
N VAL A 216 -7.12 29.25 -1.52
CA VAL A 216 -6.55 29.56 -0.20
C VAL A 216 -7.26 28.76 0.90
N ILE A 217 -8.59 28.64 0.82
CA ILE A 217 -9.39 27.80 1.74
C ILE A 217 -8.99 26.33 1.58
N LEU A 218 -8.83 25.87 0.34
CA LEU A 218 -8.58 24.47 0.00
C LEU A 218 -7.11 24.05 0.10
N GLN A 219 -6.16 24.99 0.10
CA GLN A 219 -4.71 24.69 0.13
C GLN A 219 -4.32 23.70 1.23
N LYS A 220 -4.92 23.82 2.41
CA LYS A 220 -4.68 22.92 3.53
C LYS A 220 -5.24 21.51 3.28
N ALA A 221 -6.41 21.43 2.64
CA ALA A 221 -7.03 20.17 2.24
C ALA A 221 -6.21 19.48 1.13
N ASP A 222 -5.81 20.21 0.09
CA ASP A 222 -5.01 19.68 -1.02
C ASP A 222 -3.67 19.14 -0.56
N ARG A 223 -2.97 19.86 0.32
CA ARG A 223 -1.72 19.37 0.92
C ARG A 223 -1.93 18.06 1.70
N THR A 224 -3.00 17.98 2.48
CA THR A 224 -3.34 16.78 3.25
C THR A 224 -3.69 15.62 2.33
N PHE A 225 -4.42 15.89 1.25
CA PHE A 225 -4.75 14.91 0.22
C PHE A 225 -3.49 14.38 -0.47
N THR A 226 -2.59 15.25 -0.93
CA THR A 226 -1.31 14.84 -1.55
C THR A 226 -0.48 13.97 -0.60
N ILE A 227 -0.36 14.34 0.67
CA ILE A 227 0.35 13.54 1.68
C ILE A 227 -0.31 12.17 1.83
N SER A 228 -1.65 12.12 1.92
CA SER A 228 -2.40 10.88 2.06
C SER A 228 -2.20 9.95 0.86
N VAL A 229 -2.20 10.50 -0.35
CA VAL A 229 -1.90 9.74 -1.59
C VAL A 229 -0.48 9.17 -1.56
N LEU A 230 0.51 9.96 -1.13
CA LEU A 230 1.91 9.52 -1.05
C LEU A 230 2.08 8.39 -0.03
N VAL A 231 1.50 8.54 1.17
CA VAL A 231 1.52 7.50 2.22
C VAL A 231 0.83 6.24 1.72
N GLY A 232 -0.32 6.37 1.06
CA GLY A 232 -1.04 5.25 0.45
C GLY A 232 -0.20 4.52 -0.60
N PHE A 233 0.47 5.27 -1.48
CA PHE A 233 1.36 4.73 -2.50
C PHE A 233 2.55 3.98 -1.89
N VAL A 234 3.21 4.56 -0.89
CA VAL A 234 4.31 3.89 -0.15
C VAL A 234 3.81 2.63 0.54
N GLY A 235 2.62 2.67 1.14
CA GLY A 235 1.98 1.49 1.75
C GLY A 235 1.75 0.35 0.75
N ILE A 236 1.20 0.67 -0.43
CA ILE A 236 1.01 -0.30 -1.53
C ILE A 236 2.35 -0.87 -1.99
N LEU A 237 3.38 -0.02 -2.14
CA LEU A 237 4.71 -0.45 -2.57
C LEU A 237 5.35 -1.40 -1.54
N LEU A 238 5.26 -1.08 -0.25
CA LEU A 238 5.75 -1.93 0.84
C LEU A 238 5.01 -3.27 0.89
N LEU A 239 3.68 -3.26 0.72
CA LEU A 239 2.88 -4.49 0.65
C LEU A 239 3.27 -5.34 -0.57
N ALA A 240 3.44 -4.73 -1.74
CA ALA A 240 3.86 -5.43 -2.94
C ALA A 240 5.26 -6.04 -2.77
N LEU A 241 6.20 -5.32 -2.14
CA LEU A 241 7.55 -5.79 -1.85
C LEU A 241 7.53 -6.94 -0.84
N LEU A 242 6.69 -6.85 0.21
CA LEU A 242 6.49 -7.90 1.19
C LEU A 242 5.93 -9.17 0.54
N ILE A 243 4.86 -9.05 -0.26
CA ILE A 243 4.27 -10.16 -1.01
C ILE A 243 5.31 -10.79 -1.94
N TRP A 244 6.05 -9.98 -2.69
CA TRP A 244 7.13 -10.44 -3.57
C TRP A 244 8.23 -11.19 -2.82
N PHE A 245 8.61 -10.71 -1.63
CA PHE A 245 9.61 -11.35 -0.78
C PHE A 245 9.15 -12.72 -0.28
N ILE A 246 7.92 -12.79 0.26
CA ILE A 246 7.31 -14.04 0.74
C ILE A 246 7.15 -15.04 -0.41
N ALA A 247 6.58 -14.59 -1.54
CA ALA A 247 6.41 -15.42 -2.73
C ALA A 247 7.75 -15.98 -3.22
N ARG A 248 8.81 -15.16 -3.25
CA ARG A 248 10.15 -15.64 -3.63
C ARG A 248 10.74 -16.63 -2.63
N ARG A 249 10.50 -16.47 -1.33
CA ARG A 249 10.99 -17.41 -0.30
C ARG A 249 10.30 -18.77 -0.37
N ILE A 250 9.03 -18.83 -0.77
CA ILE A 250 8.26 -20.08 -0.86
C ILE A 250 8.41 -20.73 -2.25
N SER A 251 8.15 -19.98 -3.32
CA SER A 251 8.07 -20.54 -4.66
C SER A 251 9.43 -21.04 -5.18
N LYS A 252 10.55 -20.39 -4.85
CA LYS A 252 11.88 -20.80 -5.34
C LYS A 252 12.29 -22.19 -4.82
N PRO A 253 12.27 -22.49 -3.51
CA PRO A 253 12.55 -23.84 -3.02
C PRO A 253 11.58 -24.87 -3.59
N LEU A 254 10.29 -24.55 -3.66
CA LEU A 254 9.26 -25.48 -4.15
C LEU A 254 9.53 -25.90 -5.60
N ILE A 255 9.79 -24.95 -6.51
CA ILE A 255 10.14 -25.23 -7.91
C ILE A 255 11.42 -26.09 -7.99
N LYS A 256 12.41 -25.82 -7.14
CA LYS A 256 13.67 -26.58 -7.12
C LYS A 256 13.45 -28.03 -6.67
N THR A 257 12.68 -28.24 -5.61
CA THR A 257 12.32 -29.57 -5.11
C THR A 257 11.54 -30.36 -6.17
N THR A 258 10.57 -29.72 -6.84
CA THR A 258 9.83 -30.34 -7.97
C THR A 258 10.76 -30.72 -9.12
N LYS A 259 11.73 -29.87 -9.47
CA LYS A 259 12.70 -30.18 -10.52
C LYS A 259 13.54 -31.42 -10.19
N ILE A 260 14.05 -31.52 -8.96
CA ILE A 260 14.83 -32.67 -8.51
C ILE A 260 13.98 -33.94 -8.50
N LEU A 261 12.74 -33.86 -8.01
CA LEU A 261 11.80 -35.00 -8.04
C LEU A 261 11.55 -35.50 -9.46
N ASN A 262 11.37 -34.60 -10.43
CA ASN A 262 11.21 -34.97 -11.83
C ASN A 262 12.46 -35.68 -12.38
N GLN A 263 13.67 -35.21 -12.05
CA GLN A 263 14.91 -35.89 -12.45
C GLN A 263 15.03 -37.29 -11.85
N LEU A 264 14.72 -37.42 -10.55
CA LEU A 264 14.69 -38.71 -9.87
C LEU A 264 13.67 -39.67 -10.49
N SER A 265 12.50 -39.16 -10.90
CA SER A 265 11.45 -39.98 -11.51
C SER A 265 11.86 -40.59 -12.85
N THR A 266 12.79 -39.94 -13.57
CA THR A 266 13.34 -40.44 -14.83
C THR A 266 14.64 -41.24 -14.65
N GLY A 267 15.09 -41.46 -13.41
CA GLY A 267 16.33 -42.17 -13.11
C GLY A 267 17.62 -41.37 -13.32
N ASP A 268 17.53 -40.04 -13.51
CA ASP A 268 18.70 -39.17 -13.62
C ASP A 268 19.21 -38.80 -12.22
N ILE A 269 20.22 -39.55 -11.75
CA ILE A 269 20.73 -39.52 -10.36
C ILE A 269 22.17 -39.00 -10.22
N GLU A 270 22.88 -38.75 -11.32
CA GLU A 270 24.30 -38.39 -11.28
C GLU A 270 24.53 -36.92 -10.90
N ASN A 271 23.64 -36.01 -11.34
CA ASN A 271 23.82 -34.57 -11.24
C ASN A 271 22.81 -33.87 -10.33
N ILE A 272 22.45 -34.51 -9.21
CA ILE A 272 21.49 -33.93 -8.26
C ILE A 272 22.24 -33.06 -7.25
N ASP A 273 22.32 -31.77 -7.55
CA ASP A 273 22.83 -30.77 -6.63
C ASP A 273 21.74 -30.39 -5.60
N VAL A 274 21.66 -31.19 -4.53
CA VAL A 274 20.82 -30.87 -3.37
C VAL A 274 21.51 -29.81 -2.53
N PHE A 275 21.63 -28.60 -3.09
CA PHE A 275 21.92 -27.39 -2.35
C PHE A 275 21.06 -27.33 -1.08
N GLU A 276 21.66 -26.92 0.02
CA GLU A 276 20.97 -26.66 1.28
C GLU A 276 19.83 -25.65 1.04
N ILE A 277 18.60 -26.16 1.00
CA ILE A 277 17.43 -25.33 1.23
C ILE A 277 17.53 -24.93 2.71
N LYS A 278 18.04 -23.72 2.95
CA LYS A 278 18.22 -23.14 4.29
C LYS A 278 16.93 -22.48 4.76
N THR A 279 15.83 -23.20 4.71
CA THR A 279 14.63 -22.80 5.46
C THR A 279 14.71 -23.48 6.84
N HIS A 280 13.84 -23.11 7.78
CA HIS A 280 13.75 -23.81 9.08
C HIS A 280 12.30 -24.25 9.30
N ASP A 281 11.69 -24.68 8.20
CA ASP A 281 10.27 -25.00 8.07
C ASP A 281 10.10 -26.34 7.35
N GLU A 282 8.86 -26.69 7.00
CA GLU A 282 8.48 -27.93 6.33
C GLU A 282 9.21 -28.12 4.98
N LEU A 283 9.60 -27.02 4.30
CA LEU A 283 10.35 -27.10 3.05
C LEU A 283 11.77 -27.65 3.26
N SER A 284 12.35 -27.43 4.44
CA SER A 284 13.66 -28.00 4.79
C SER A 284 13.58 -29.47 5.15
N GLU A 285 12.50 -29.90 5.82
CA GLU A 285 12.26 -31.32 6.04
C GLU A 285 12.09 -32.07 4.72
N MET A 286 11.32 -31.50 3.78
CA MET A 286 11.18 -32.04 2.42
C MET A 286 12.52 -32.11 1.69
N ALA A 287 13.34 -31.05 1.78
CA ALA A 287 14.66 -31.01 1.16
C ALA A 287 15.61 -32.09 1.72
N LEU A 288 15.61 -32.28 3.04
CA LEU A 288 16.39 -33.30 3.72
C LEU A 288 15.93 -34.71 3.37
N ALA A 289 14.62 -34.95 3.31
CA ALA A 289 14.07 -36.23 2.87
C ALA A 289 14.46 -36.54 1.42
N LEU A 290 14.36 -35.55 0.52
CA LEU A 290 14.74 -35.68 -0.87
C LEU A 290 16.25 -35.93 -1.03
N LYS A 291 17.08 -35.28 -0.21
CA LYS A 291 18.53 -35.52 -0.14
C LYS A 291 18.84 -36.97 0.22
N LYS A 292 18.18 -37.51 1.26
CA LYS A 292 18.35 -38.91 1.69
C LYS A 292 17.92 -39.89 0.59
N LEU A 293 16.80 -39.62 -0.08
CA LEU A 293 16.29 -40.44 -1.18
C LEU A 293 17.26 -40.45 -2.37
N SER A 294 17.69 -39.27 -2.83
CA SER A 294 18.65 -39.12 -3.93
C SER A 294 19.96 -39.84 -3.63
N HIS A 295 20.51 -39.67 -2.42
CA HIS A 295 21.71 -40.37 -1.98
C HIS A 295 21.53 -41.89 -1.98
N SER A 296 20.40 -42.39 -1.46
CA SER A 296 20.10 -43.83 -1.46
C SER A 296 20.03 -44.41 -2.87
N LEU A 297 19.29 -43.76 -3.77
CA LEU A 297 19.19 -44.21 -5.17
C LEU A 297 20.56 -44.24 -5.85
N LYS A 298 21.42 -43.26 -5.58
CA LYS A 298 22.80 -43.24 -6.08
C LYS A 298 23.62 -44.42 -5.55
N VAL A 299 23.62 -44.65 -4.23
CA VAL A 299 24.33 -45.78 -3.61
C VAL A 299 23.81 -47.12 -4.15
N ASN A 300 22.50 -47.26 -4.35
CA ASN A 300 21.89 -48.47 -4.89
C ASN A 300 22.30 -48.71 -6.35
N ALA A 301 22.31 -47.67 -7.18
CA ALA A 301 22.77 -47.76 -8.56
C ALA A 301 24.27 -48.11 -8.65
N GLU A 302 25.11 -47.48 -7.82
CA GLU A 302 26.54 -47.80 -7.74
C GLU A 302 26.76 -49.26 -7.30
N PHE A 303 26.00 -49.74 -6.32
CA PHE A 303 26.07 -51.12 -5.86
C PHE A 303 25.62 -52.11 -6.94
N ALA A 304 24.50 -51.85 -7.61
CA ALA A 304 24.04 -52.66 -8.74
C ALA A 304 25.06 -52.71 -9.88
N LEU A 305 25.71 -51.58 -10.20
CA LEU A 305 26.77 -51.50 -11.20
C LEU A 305 28.01 -52.32 -10.77
N ASN A 306 28.39 -52.28 -9.50
CA ASN A 306 29.49 -53.08 -8.97
C ASN A 306 29.18 -54.59 -9.04
N ILE A 307 27.96 -55.00 -8.67
CA ILE A 307 27.49 -56.38 -8.86
C ILE A 307 27.59 -56.79 -10.33
N GLY A 308 27.11 -55.93 -11.25
CA GLY A 308 27.17 -56.18 -12.69
C GLY A 308 28.61 -56.27 -13.24
N LYS A 309 29.57 -55.61 -12.61
CA LYS A 309 31.02 -55.71 -12.92
C LYS A 309 31.71 -56.90 -12.25
N GLY A 310 30.96 -57.78 -11.56
CA GLY A 310 31.49 -58.96 -10.87
C GLY A 310 32.16 -58.66 -9.52
N LYS A 311 32.08 -57.42 -9.02
CA LYS A 311 32.63 -57.02 -7.71
C LYS A 311 31.64 -57.38 -6.60
N LEU A 312 31.57 -58.67 -6.26
CA LEU A 312 30.61 -59.21 -5.29
C LEU A 312 31.05 -59.09 -3.83
N ASP A 313 32.26 -58.61 -3.57
CA ASP A 313 32.83 -58.53 -2.21
C ASP A 313 32.65 -57.13 -1.57
N GLU A 314 32.02 -56.19 -2.29
CA GLU A 314 31.75 -54.83 -1.81
C GLU A 314 30.77 -54.81 -0.63
N LYS A 315 31.05 -53.92 0.33
CA LYS A 315 30.19 -53.70 1.49
C LYS A 315 29.00 -52.84 1.09
N TYR A 316 27.81 -53.31 1.44
CA TYR A 316 26.57 -52.58 1.19
C TYR A 316 25.66 -52.75 2.40
N ASN A 317 25.16 -51.63 2.90
CA ASN A 317 24.24 -51.57 4.03
C ASN A 317 22.91 -51.00 3.54
N PRO A 318 21.81 -51.75 3.64
CA PRO A 318 20.47 -51.24 3.37
C PRO A 318 20.14 -50.04 4.27
N LEU A 319 19.27 -49.15 3.81
CA LEU A 319 18.87 -47.97 4.60
C LEU A 319 18.14 -48.32 5.90
N SER A 320 17.41 -49.43 5.88
CA SER A 320 16.68 -49.99 7.02
C SER A 320 16.37 -51.46 6.74
N ASP A 321 15.88 -52.17 7.76
CA ASP A 321 15.41 -53.56 7.59
C ASP A 321 14.26 -53.67 6.57
N SER A 322 13.55 -52.56 6.31
CA SER A 322 12.45 -52.47 5.35
C SER A 322 12.86 -51.92 3.97
N ASP A 323 14.16 -51.72 3.71
CA ASP A 323 14.65 -51.28 2.40
C ASP A 323 14.53 -52.40 1.37
N VAL A 324 13.37 -52.44 0.70
CA VAL A 324 13.04 -53.48 -0.28
C VAL A 324 14.07 -53.55 -1.41
N LEU A 325 14.49 -52.40 -1.96
CA LEU A 325 15.43 -52.36 -3.08
C LEU A 325 16.82 -52.80 -2.63
N GLY A 326 17.30 -52.29 -1.50
CA GLY A 326 18.61 -52.67 -0.98
C GLY A 326 18.70 -54.15 -0.61
N ASN A 327 17.67 -54.69 0.03
CA ASN A 327 17.59 -56.12 0.35
C ASN A 327 17.49 -56.99 -0.90
N ALA A 328 16.78 -56.55 -1.94
CA ALA A 328 16.73 -57.25 -3.22
C ALA A 328 18.11 -57.29 -3.91
N LEU A 329 18.87 -56.19 -3.90
CA LEU A 329 20.24 -56.14 -4.42
C LEU A 329 21.19 -57.06 -3.62
N LEU A 330 21.05 -57.11 -2.30
CA LEU A 330 21.80 -58.05 -1.45
C LEU A 330 21.49 -59.52 -1.78
N GLN A 331 20.20 -59.83 -1.98
CA GLN A 331 19.78 -61.17 -2.38
C GLN A 331 20.31 -61.54 -3.77
N MET A 332 20.29 -60.60 -4.71
CA MET A 332 20.88 -60.78 -6.04
C MET A 332 22.38 -61.07 -5.95
N ARG A 333 23.13 -60.30 -5.15
CA ARG A 333 24.56 -60.57 -4.88
C ARG A 333 24.78 -61.97 -4.31
N LYS A 334 23.96 -62.38 -3.33
CA LYS A 334 24.05 -63.71 -2.72
C LYS A 334 23.83 -64.81 -3.75
N ASN A 335 22.79 -64.70 -4.58
CA ASN A 335 22.51 -65.67 -5.65
C ASN A 335 23.65 -65.73 -6.67
N LEU A 336 24.26 -64.60 -7.01
CA LEU A 336 25.40 -64.54 -7.93
C LEU A 336 26.68 -65.16 -7.34
N LEU A 337 26.93 -64.97 -6.04
CA LEU A 337 28.02 -65.65 -5.34
C LEU A 337 27.83 -67.17 -5.33
N GLU A 338 26.61 -67.63 -5.04
CA GLU A 338 26.28 -69.05 -5.03
C GLU A 338 26.39 -69.66 -6.43
N LEU A 339 25.93 -68.95 -7.46
CA LEU A 339 26.10 -69.34 -8.86
C LEU A 339 27.57 -69.39 -9.27
N ARG A 340 28.39 -68.41 -8.86
CA ARG A 340 29.84 -68.40 -9.11
C ARG A 340 30.50 -69.62 -8.48
N ASN A 341 30.26 -69.86 -7.20
CA ASN A 341 30.83 -71.00 -6.47
C ASN A 341 30.38 -72.35 -7.07
N THR A 342 29.11 -72.45 -7.49
CA THR A 342 28.58 -73.65 -8.16
C THR A 342 29.25 -73.87 -9.51
N ASN A 343 29.41 -72.82 -10.31
CA ASN A 343 30.11 -72.90 -11.59
C ASN A 343 31.58 -73.26 -11.43
N GLU A 344 32.29 -72.66 -10.47
CA GLU A 344 33.68 -73.03 -10.15
C GLU A 344 33.77 -74.49 -9.74
N ARG A 345 32.85 -74.98 -8.90
CA ARG A 345 32.80 -76.39 -8.50
C ARG A 345 32.51 -77.32 -9.69
N ASN A 346 31.61 -76.94 -10.59
CA ASN A 346 31.30 -77.70 -11.80
C ASN A 346 32.48 -77.73 -12.78
N GLN A 347 33.14 -76.58 -12.99
CA GLN A 347 34.35 -76.50 -13.80
C GLN A 347 35.47 -77.35 -13.19
N TRP A 348 35.66 -77.29 -11.88
CA TRP A 348 36.61 -78.13 -11.16
C TRP A 348 36.30 -79.62 -11.33
N MET A 349 35.02 -80.02 -11.24
CA MET A 349 34.59 -81.41 -11.44
C MET A 349 34.79 -81.88 -12.87
N GLN A 350 34.40 -81.08 -13.87
CA GLN A 350 34.61 -81.40 -15.29
C GLN A 350 36.11 -81.54 -15.61
N THR A 351 36.94 -80.60 -15.14
CA THR A 351 38.40 -80.67 -15.30
C THR A 351 38.96 -81.95 -14.66
N SER A 352 38.46 -82.30 -13.48
CA SER A 352 38.86 -83.52 -12.76
C SER A 352 38.47 -84.80 -13.51
N ILE A 353 37.25 -84.86 -14.07
CA ILE A 353 36.80 -85.99 -14.88
C ILE A 353 37.64 -86.14 -16.15
N VAL A 354 37.87 -85.05 -16.89
CA VAL A 354 38.72 -85.08 -18.10
C VAL A 354 40.11 -85.61 -17.76
N ARG A 355 40.73 -85.11 -16.67
CA ARG A 355 42.03 -85.59 -16.20
C ARG A 355 42.02 -87.09 -15.86
N ILE A 356 40.97 -87.60 -15.23
CA ILE A 356 40.81 -89.03 -14.94
C ILE A 356 40.60 -89.84 -16.23
N SER A 357 39.78 -89.35 -17.15
CA SER A 357 39.52 -90.01 -18.44
C SER A 357 40.77 -90.11 -19.32
N GLU A 358 41.60 -89.07 -19.36
CA GLU A 358 42.91 -89.11 -20.04
C GLU A 358 43.84 -90.17 -19.44
N LEU A 359 43.82 -90.35 -18.12
CA LEU A 359 44.63 -91.38 -17.45
C LEU A 359 44.17 -92.81 -17.80
N LEU A 360 42.87 -93.00 -18.02
CA LEU A 360 42.25 -94.27 -18.42
C LEU A 360 42.52 -94.64 -19.89
N GLN A 361 43.02 -93.72 -20.71
CA GLN A 361 43.33 -93.98 -22.11
C GLN A 361 44.77 -94.52 -22.31
N GLY A 362 44.91 -95.45 -23.27
CA GLY A 362 46.17 -96.11 -23.64
C GLY A 362 46.29 -97.55 -23.10
N GLU A 363 47.09 -98.40 -23.76
CA GLU A 363 47.43 -99.72 -23.25
C GLU A 363 48.39 -99.60 -22.05
N LYS A 364 47.83 -99.61 -20.85
CA LYS A 364 48.58 -99.60 -19.58
C LYS A 364 48.34 -100.91 -18.84
N THR A 365 49.34 -101.37 -18.09
CA THR A 365 49.14 -102.48 -17.15
C THR A 365 48.18 -102.04 -16.05
N ILE A 366 47.36 -102.98 -15.54
CA ILE A 366 46.39 -102.71 -14.46
C ILE A 366 47.08 -102.04 -13.26
N THR A 367 48.31 -102.44 -12.99
CA THR A 367 49.16 -101.93 -11.91
C THR A 367 49.58 -100.47 -12.12
N ASP A 368 49.98 -100.07 -13.33
CA ASP A 368 50.38 -98.69 -13.63
C ASP A 368 49.19 -97.75 -13.67
N LEU A 369 48.08 -98.22 -14.24
CA LEU A 369 46.83 -97.50 -14.27
C LEU A 369 46.31 -97.24 -12.85
N GLY A 370 46.29 -98.27 -12.00
CA GLY A 370 45.85 -98.15 -10.62
C GLY A 370 46.71 -97.20 -9.79
N ASN A 371 48.04 -97.18 -9.97
CA ASN A 371 48.90 -96.23 -9.25
C ASN A 371 48.69 -94.78 -9.73
N GLN A 372 48.57 -94.53 -11.03
CA GLN A 372 48.33 -93.19 -11.57
C GLN A 372 46.95 -92.64 -11.20
N LEU A 373 45.94 -93.52 -11.20
CA LEU A 373 44.58 -93.18 -10.79
C LEU A 373 44.54 -92.87 -9.28
N LEU A 374 45.23 -93.64 -8.45
CA LEU A 374 45.36 -93.37 -7.01
C LEU A 374 46.06 -92.04 -6.72
N ILE A 375 47.18 -91.74 -7.38
CA ILE A 375 47.90 -90.45 -7.20
C ILE A 375 46.97 -89.28 -7.57
N SER A 376 46.23 -89.42 -8.67
CA SER A 376 45.38 -88.33 -9.16
C SER A 376 44.13 -88.15 -8.29
N LEU A 377 43.48 -89.23 -7.88
CA LEU A 377 42.34 -89.17 -6.95
C LEU A 377 42.77 -88.69 -5.56
N ALA A 378 43.93 -89.11 -5.07
CA ALA A 378 44.44 -88.65 -3.79
C ALA A 378 44.72 -87.15 -3.79
N ALA A 379 45.25 -86.60 -4.89
CA ALA A 379 45.43 -85.16 -5.05
C ALA A 379 44.11 -84.39 -5.24
N ILE A 380 43.13 -84.97 -5.94
CA ILE A 380 41.82 -84.32 -6.17
C ILE A 380 40.96 -84.31 -4.91
N LEU A 381 40.96 -85.40 -4.14
CA LEU A 381 40.12 -85.61 -2.97
C LEU A 381 40.84 -85.30 -1.65
N ASP A 382 42.08 -84.80 -1.71
CA ASP A 382 42.94 -84.54 -0.55
C ASP A 382 43.07 -85.75 0.40
N ILE A 383 43.20 -86.95 -0.18
CA ILE A 383 43.28 -88.20 0.57
C ILE A 383 44.74 -88.48 0.94
N GLN A 384 44.97 -88.75 2.22
CA GLN A 384 46.32 -89.02 2.74
C GLN A 384 46.83 -90.43 2.43
N ILE A 385 45.97 -91.45 2.45
CA ILE A 385 46.33 -92.86 2.20
C ILE A 385 45.24 -93.50 1.35
N ALA A 386 45.63 -94.16 0.26
CA ALA A 386 44.68 -94.86 -0.60
C ALA A 386 45.29 -96.15 -1.16
N THR A 387 44.49 -97.20 -1.28
CA THR A 387 44.93 -98.51 -1.79
C THR A 387 43.83 -99.12 -2.66
N ILE A 388 44.19 -99.71 -3.80
CA ILE A 388 43.28 -100.46 -4.66
C ILE A 388 43.61 -101.94 -4.52
N PHE A 389 42.60 -102.74 -4.23
CA PHE A 389 42.65 -104.19 -4.29
C PHE A 389 41.85 -104.68 -5.49
N SER A 390 42.36 -105.68 -6.20
CA SER A 390 41.66 -106.35 -7.31
C SER A 390 41.26 -107.75 -6.86
N ASN A 391 40.06 -108.18 -7.23
CA ASN A 391 39.55 -109.51 -6.92
C ASN A 391 40.05 -110.52 -7.97
N ASN A 392 40.80 -111.52 -7.53
CA ASN A 392 41.25 -112.63 -8.34
C ASN A 392 40.86 -113.94 -7.64
N ASN A 393 39.84 -114.63 -8.15
CA ASN A 393 39.32 -115.89 -7.59
C ASN A 393 39.00 -115.82 -6.08
N GLU A 394 38.13 -114.88 -5.68
CA GLU A 394 37.63 -114.67 -4.30
C GLU A 394 38.69 -114.16 -3.29
N VAL A 395 39.86 -113.77 -3.78
CA VAL A 395 40.93 -113.17 -2.99
C VAL A 395 41.25 -111.78 -3.53
N LEU A 396 41.21 -110.79 -2.63
CA LEU A 396 41.55 -109.40 -2.88
C LEU A 396 43.06 -109.21 -2.74
N GLU A 397 43.71 -108.85 -3.85
CA GLU A 397 45.15 -108.62 -3.92
C GLU A 397 45.45 -107.14 -4.13
N LEU A 398 46.40 -106.60 -3.35
CA LEU A 398 46.80 -105.20 -3.45
C LEU A 398 47.41 -104.95 -4.84
N THR A 399 46.71 -104.14 -5.63
CA THR A 399 47.09 -103.81 -7.00
C THR A 399 47.85 -102.50 -7.06
N SER A 400 47.46 -101.53 -6.24
CA SER A 400 48.07 -100.19 -6.21
C SER A 400 47.94 -99.55 -4.83
N SER A 401 48.90 -98.70 -4.48
CA SER A 401 48.92 -98.00 -3.18
C SER A 401 49.52 -96.61 -3.30
N TYR A 402 48.91 -95.65 -2.62
CA TYR A 402 49.36 -94.26 -2.49
C TYR A 402 49.70 -93.97 -1.03
N SER A 403 50.94 -93.51 -0.80
CA SER A 403 51.51 -93.19 0.51
C SER A 403 51.40 -94.31 1.58
N SER A 404 51.30 -95.56 1.15
CA SER A 404 51.31 -96.75 2.02
C SER A 404 52.58 -97.56 1.74
N ASN A 405 53.41 -97.77 2.76
CA ASN A 405 54.64 -98.58 2.71
C ASN A 405 54.37 -100.10 2.64
N LEU A 406 53.29 -100.51 1.98
CA LEU A 406 52.97 -101.92 1.77
C LEU A 406 53.75 -102.41 0.55
N ASP A 407 54.74 -103.27 0.80
CA ASP A 407 55.46 -103.97 -0.27
C ASP A 407 54.48 -104.92 -0.98
N LYS A 408 54.29 -104.76 -2.30
CA LYS A 408 53.30 -105.53 -3.10
C LYS A 408 53.52 -107.04 -3.00
N SER A 409 54.75 -107.47 -2.73
CA SER A 409 55.12 -108.88 -2.57
C SER A 409 54.71 -109.48 -1.22
N ASN A 410 54.50 -108.65 -0.19
CA ASN A 410 54.16 -109.03 1.18
C ASN A 410 52.84 -108.40 1.68
N ALA A 411 52.06 -107.80 0.79
CA ALA A 411 50.80 -107.20 1.14
C ALA A 411 49.78 -108.27 1.59
N PRO A 412 49.05 -108.05 2.71
CA PRO A 412 48.06 -108.99 3.17
C PRO A 412 46.95 -109.17 2.12
N LYS A 413 46.64 -110.44 1.81
CA LYS A 413 45.51 -110.81 0.94
C LYS A 413 44.27 -110.99 1.79
N PHE A 414 43.14 -110.44 1.34
CA PHE A 414 41.87 -110.51 2.06
C PHE A 414 40.86 -111.33 1.27
N LYS A 415 40.06 -112.17 1.93
CA LYS A 415 38.86 -112.74 1.30
C LYS A 415 37.73 -111.71 1.27
N VAL A 416 36.81 -111.86 0.34
CA VAL A 416 35.56 -111.09 0.35
C VAL A 416 34.83 -111.31 1.69
N GLY A 417 34.39 -110.24 2.34
CA GLY A 417 33.82 -110.24 3.70
C GLY A 417 34.84 -110.29 4.86
N GLN A 418 36.15 -110.28 4.58
CA GLN A 418 37.20 -110.35 5.61
C GLN A 418 37.81 -108.97 5.91
N GLY A 419 37.62 -108.48 7.15
CA GLY A 419 38.15 -107.19 7.59
C GLY A 419 37.53 -106.00 6.84
N LEU A 420 38.01 -104.78 7.09
CA LEU A 420 37.43 -103.57 6.47
C LEU A 420 37.57 -103.58 4.94
N ILE A 421 38.68 -104.11 4.41
CA ILE A 421 38.94 -104.19 2.97
C ILE A 421 38.04 -105.24 2.31
N GLY A 422 37.87 -106.41 2.92
CA GLY A 422 36.98 -107.46 2.41
C GLY A 422 35.50 -107.10 2.53
N GLN A 423 35.12 -106.35 3.58
CA GLN A 423 33.75 -105.84 3.77
C GLN A 423 33.39 -104.79 2.72
N ALA A 424 34.31 -103.87 2.41
CA ALA A 424 34.13 -102.86 1.36
C ALA A 424 34.02 -103.44 -0.07
N ALA A 425 34.44 -104.70 -0.28
CA ALA A 425 34.24 -105.41 -1.53
C ALA A 425 32.97 -106.30 -1.54
N PHE A 426 32.30 -106.46 -0.39
CA PHE A 426 31.06 -107.22 -0.23
C PHE A 426 29.81 -106.34 -0.30
N GLU A 427 29.91 -105.10 0.21
CA GLU A 427 28.94 -104.02 0.01
C GLU A 427 29.02 -103.45 -1.41
#